data_AF-A0A937DKX5-F1
#
_entry.id   AF-A0A937DKX5-F1
#
_cell.length_a   1.000
_cell.length_b   1.000
_cell.length_c   1.000
_cell.angle_alpha   90.00
_cell.angle_beta   90.00
_cell.angle_gamma   90.00
#
_symmetry.space_group_name_H-M   'P 1'
#
loop_
_entity.id
_entity.type
_entity.pdbx_description
1 polymer ?
#
loop_
_entity_poly.entity_id
_entity_poly.type
_entity_poly.pdbx_seq_one_letter_code
_entity_poly.pdbx_strand_id
1 'polypeptide(L)' 'MELFWVVVLVWLVMWYISSMYRTYEREKTRRDIAAYIAEGSMTPEHGEKLMRAGESPEKR' A
#
# COMPACT_ATOMS: atom_id res chain seq x y z
N MET A 1 -26.25 -14.04 -20.17
CA MET A 1 -25.81 -14.94 -19.08
C MET A 1 -24.29 -15.08 -19.09
N GLU A 2 -23.67 -15.53 -20.18
CA GLU A 2 -22.19 -15.69 -20.27
C GLU A 2 -21.37 -14.41 -20.00
N LEU A 3 -21.77 -13.27 -20.57
CA LEU A 3 -21.04 -12.01 -20.40
C LEU A 3 -21.00 -11.52 -18.94
N PHE A 4 -22.04 -11.80 -18.16
CA PHE A 4 -22.13 -11.39 -16.76
C PHE A 4 -21.04 -12.07 -15.91
N TRP A 5 -20.83 -13.37 -16.12
CA TRP A 5 -19.81 -14.12 -15.38
C TRP A 5 -18.39 -13.67 -15.70
N VAL A 6 -18.12 -13.29 -16.95
CA VAL A 6 -16.82 -12.74 -17.35
C VAL A 6 -16.55 -11.42 -16.61
N VAL A 7 -17.54 -10.53 -16.53
CA VAL A 7 -17.40 -9.25 -15.81
C VAL A 7 -17.14 -9.47 -14.32
N VAL A 8 -17.89 -10.39 -13.69
CA VAL A 8 -17.70 -10.73 -12.27
C VAL A 8 -16.29 -11.30 -12.02
N LEU A 9 -15.82 -12.19 -12.89
CA LEU A 9 -14.50 -12.81 -12.76
C LEU A 9 -13.37 -11.78 -12.91
N VAL A 10 -13.46 -10.90 -13.92
CA VAL A 10 -12.49 -9.82 -14.10
C VAL A 10 -12.46 -8.90 -12.89
N TRP A 11 -13.64 -8.52 -12.36
CA TRP A 11 -13.72 -7.67 -11.19
C TRP A 11 -13.09 -8.31 -9.95
N LEU A 12 -13.35 -9.60 -9.72
CA LEU A 12 -12.76 -10.36 -8.61
C LEU A 12 -11.22 -10.39 -8.71
N VAL A 13 -10.69 -10.68 -9.90
CA VAL A 13 -9.24 -10.72 -10.14
C VAL A 13 -8.62 -9.35 -9.90
N MET A 14 -9.22 -8.29 -10.43
CA MET A 14 -8.75 -6.92 -10.21
C MET A 14 -8.77 -6.52 -8.74
N TRP A 15 -9.80 -6.94 -7.99
CA TRP A 15 -9.89 -6.68 -6.56
C TRP A 15 -8.77 -7.38 -5.78
N TYR A 16 -8.50 -8.66 -6.07
CA TYR A 16 -7.41 -9.40 -5.44
C TYR A 16 -6.04 -8.77 -5.74
N ILE A 17 -5.79 -8.42 -7.00
CA ILE A 17 -4.54 -7.75 -7.41
C ILE A 17 -4.38 -6.43 -6.65
N SER A 18 -5.42 -5.59 -6.61
CA SER A 18 -5.37 -4.31 -5.90
C SER A 18 -5.06 -4.48 -4.41
N SER A 19 -5.67 -5.49 -3.77
CA SER A 19 -5.40 -5.82 -2.37
C SER A 19 -3.95 -6.22 -2.13
N MET A 20 -3.39 -7.05 -3.01
CA MET A 20 -2.00 -7.49 -2.94
C MET A 20 -1.01 -6.33 -3.11
N TYR A 21 -1.23 -5.47 -4.12
CA TYR A 21 -0.38 -4.30 -4.37
C TYR A 21 -0.36 -3.34 -3.17
N ARG A 22 -1.49 -3.09 -2.51
CA ARG A 22 -1.54 -2.23 -1.32
C ARG A 22 -0.65 -2.75 -0.19
N THR A 23 -0.60 -4.07 0.00
CA THR A 23 0.25 -4.69 1.02
C THR A 23 1.73 -4.59 0.63
N TYR A 24 2.04 -4.90 -0.62
CA TYR A 24 3.40 -4.81 -1.16
C TYR A 24 3.97 -3.40 -1.08
N GLU A 25 3.24 -2.39 -1.54
CA GLU A 25 3.66 -0.98 -1.51
C GLU A 25 3.91 -0.51 -0.08
N ARG A 26 3.08 -0.91 0.90
CA ARG A 26 3.30 -0.57 2.31
C ARG A 26 4.59 -1.16 2.86
N GLU A 27 4.90 -2.42 2.52
CA GLU A 27 6.16 -3.02 2.93
C GLU A 27 7.36 -2.38 2.26
N LYS A 28 7.25 -2.09 0.97
CA LYS A 28 8.28 -1.40 0.19
C LYS A 28 8.58 -0.03 0.78
N THR A 29 7.56 0.82 0.98
CA THR A 29 7.72 2.14 1.59
C THR A 29 8.36 2.07 2.97
N ARG A 30 8.03 1.06 3.80
CA ARG A 30 8.70 0.88 5.10
C ARG A 30 10.18 0.54 4.96
N ARG A 31 10.55 -0.30 3.99
CA ARG A 31 11.96 -0.64 3.71
C ARG A 31 12.72 0.58 3.19
N ASP A 32 12.10 1.34 2.28
CA ASP A 32 12.69 2.55 1.71
C ASP A 32 12.92 3.63 2.78
N ILE A 33 11.94 3.86 3.67
CA ILE A 33 12.10 4.78 4.81
C ILE A 33 13.28 4.34 5.71
N ALA A 34 13.41 3.05 6.01
CA ALA A 34 14.51 2.54 6.82
C ALA A 34 15.87 2.76 6.13
N ALA A 35 15.94 2.54 4.81
CA ALA A 35 17.15 2.82 4.03
C ALA A 35 17.51 4.31 4.05
N TYR A 36 16.55 5.21 3.81
CA TYR A 36 16.80 6.66 3.84
C TYR A 36 17.26 7.16 5.21
N ILE A 37 16.75 6.57 6.30
CA ILE A 37 17.23 6.86 7.65
C ILE A 37 18.66 6.35 7.84
N ALA A 38 18.97 5.13 7.40
CA ALA A 38 20.31 4.55 7.50
C ALA A 38 21.36 5.31 6.66
N GLU A 39 20.96 5.82 5.49
CA GLU A 39 21.77 6.68 4.63
C GLU A 39 21.89 8.12 5.15
N GLY A 40 21.07 8.50 6.12
CA GLY A 40 21.01 9.86 6.69
C GLY A 40 20.32 10.89 5.79
N SER A 41 19.64 10.46 4.71
CA SER A 41 18.88 11.32 3.81
C SER A 41 17.48 11.67 4.34
N MET A 42 17.05 11.00 5.42
CA MET A 42 15.79 11.25 6.12
C MET A 42 15.99 11.15 7.63
N THR A 43 15.39 12.05 8.42
CA THR A 43 15.41 11.92 9.89
C THR A 43 14.37 10.90 10.36
N PRO A 44 14.60 10.21 11.49
CA PRO A 44 13.64 9.27 12.06
C PRO A 44 12.25 9.88 12.31
N GLU A 45 12.18 11.14 12.74
CA GLU A 45 10.92 11.86 13.00
C GLU A 45 10.14 12.13 11.71
N HIS A 46 10.86 12.35 10.61
CA HIS A 46 10.22 12.48 9.29
C HIS A 46 9.69 11.13 8.81
N GLY A 47 10.45 10.05 9.03
CA GLY A 47 10.00 8.68 8.75
C GLY A 47 8.74 8.30 9.53
N GLU A 48 8.67 8.62 10.82
CA GLU A 48 7.47 8.39 11.66
C GLU A 48 6.23 9.08 11.07
N LYS A 49 6.38 10.35 10.66
CA LYS A 49 5.28 11.12 10.05
C LYS A 49 4.80 10.50 8.74
N LEU A 50 5.72 10.05 7.87
CA LEU A 50 5.36 9.37 6.63
C LEU A 50 4.63 8.05 6.87
N MET A 51 5.07 7.27 7.87
CA MET A 51 4.41 6.03 8.25
C MET A 51 2.99 6.27 8.77
N ARG A 52 2.78 7.35 9.54
CA ARG A 52 1.46 7.75 10.07
C ARG A 52 0.54 8.36 9.03
N ALA A 53 1.06 9.05 8.02
CA ALA A 53 0.26 9.62 6.94
C ALA A 53 -0.50 8.55 6.11
N GLY A 54 0.02 7.32 6.06
CA GLY A 54 -0.63 6.18 5.39
C GLY A 54 -1.79 5.55 6.18
N GLU A 55 -1.95 5.92 7.46
CA GLU A 55 -3.08 5.50 8.30
C GLU A 55 -4.24 6.49 8.10
N SER A 56 -5.04 6.28 7.06
CA SER A 56 -6.20 7.14 6.80
C SER A 56 -7.12 7.21 8.04
N PRO A 57 -7.57 8.41 8.48
CA PRO A 57 -8.44 8.56 9.65
C PRO A 57 -9.87 8.01 9.47
N GLU A 58 -10.20 7.40 8.34
CA GLU A 58 -11.58 7.07 7.93
C GLU A 58 -12.12 5.72 8.48
N LYS A 59 -11.58 5.22 9.60
CA LYS A 59 -12.19 4.11 10.36
C LYS A 59 -12.03 4.29 11.86
N ARG A 60 -12.67 5.32 12.42
CA ARG A 60 -13.12 5.32 13.81
C ARG A 60 -14.61 5.57 13.86
#